data_AF-A0A6I8SJ86-F1
#
_entry.id   AF-A0A6I8SJ86-F1
#
_cell.length_a   1.000
_cell.length_b   1.000
_cell.length_c   1.000
_cell.angle_alpha   90.00
_cell.angle_beta   90.00
_cell.angle_gamma   90.00
#
_symmetry.space_group_name_H-M   'P 1'
#
loop_
_entity.id
_entity.type
_entity.pdbx_description
1 polymer ?
#
loop_
_entity_poly.entity_id
_entity_poly.type
_entity_poly.pdbx_seq_one_letter_code
_entity_poly.pdbx_strand_id
1 'polypeptide(L)'
;MVEKQRCPLQRDGVYRWFSELTSSQRVEFLCGLLDLCIPLELRFLGSCLEDLARKDYHALRDSEIRANNPADLGSLTNLTDEVVRSKLLVSLALLASDNREAAGVLCRTLTHIDSIIDNYGLQLNDGRTGDEFFLLFTMATNHPAFSFHQKQVLRKELAHIQARQSATSASHTTTPNILTATVTTTTTTVTSSNVSSGCSKSTLRTDAPITSVGNSLANALNTSAHSIEESLSRRPSGKHSKGNIIQV
;
A
#
# COMPACT_ATOMS: atom_id res chain seq x y z
N MET A 1 4.98 -15.89 44.31
CA MET A 1 4.12 -15.17 43.34
C MET A 1 5.03 -14.54 42.31
N VAL A 2 4.97 -14.99 41.06
CA VAL A 2 5.75 -14.41 39.96
C VAL A 2 5.02 -13.17 39.49
N GLU A 3 5.56 -12.01 39.83
CA GLU A 3 5.09 -10.72 39.37
C GLU A 3 5.41 -10.61 37.88
N LYS A 4 4.36 -10.72 37.07
CA LYS A 4 4.43 -10.74 35.61
C LYS A 4 4.84 -9.33 35.16
N GLN A 5 6.13 -9.14 34.93
CA GLN A 5 6.74 -7.89 34.50
C GLN A 5 6.06 -7.41 33.22
N ARG A 6 5.21 -6.38 33.33
CA ARG A 6 4.71 -5.62 32.17
C ARG A 6 5.91 -4.89 31.59
N CYS A 7 6.37 -5.32 30.42
CA CYS A 7 7.30 -4.54 29.62
C CYS A 7 6.67 -3.15 29.38
N PRO A 8 7.30 -2.04 29.81
CA PRO A 8 6.81 -0.72 29.44
C PRO A 8 7.06 -0.57 27.95
N LEU A 9 6.01 -0.64 27.13
CA LEU A 9 6.10 -0.24 25.73
C LEU A 9 6.46 1.25 25.71
N GLN A 10 7.71 1.56 25.39
CA GLN A 10 8.17 2.94 25.30
C GLN A 10 7.45 3.60 24.11
N ARG A 11 6.64 4.62 24.37
CA ARG A 11 5.83 5.33 23.36
C ARG A 11 6.64 5.68 22.11
N ASP A 12 7.84 6.23 22.29
CA ASP A 12 8.73 6.62 21.19
C ASP A 12 9.24 5.40 20.40
N GLY A 13 9.41 4.26 21.06
CA GLY A 13 9.73 2.98 20.42
C GLY A 13 8.61 2.52 19.49
N VAL A 14 7.36 2.64 19.94
CA VAL A 14 6.18 2.26 19.14
C VAL A 14 6.04 3.15 17.91
N TYR A 15 6.23 4.47 18.05
CA TYR A 15 6.15 5.38 16.89
C TYR A 15 7.24 5.14 15.87
N ARG A 16 8.47 4.89 16.32
CA ARG A 16 9.57 4.53 15.42
C ARG A 16 9.28 3.23 14.67
N TRP A 17 8.91 2.18 15.41
CA TRP A 17 8.51 0.91 14.80
C TRP A 17 7.37 1.07 13.79
N PHE A 18 6.30 1.80 14.16
CA PHE A 18 5.17 2.04 13.27
C PHE A 18 5.58 2.80 12.00
N SER A 19 6.55 3.72 12.10
CA SER A 19 7.07 4.45 10.95
C SER A 19 7.94 3.60 10.01
N GLU A 20 8.45 2.45 10.47
CA GLU A 20 9.24 1.52 9.64
C GLU A 20 8.34 0.53 8.86
N LEU A 21 7.06 0.44 9.20
CA LEU A 21 6.10 -0.45 8.55
C LEU A 21 5.73 0.01 7.13
N THR A 22 5.47 -0.96 6.25
CA THR A 22 4.93 -0.69 4.91
C THR A 22 3.53 -0.09 4.98
N SER A 23 3.05 0.54 3.90
CA SER A 23 1.69 1.09 3.87
C SER A 23 0.61 0.04 4.17
N SER A 24 0.75 -1.19 3.67
CA SER A 24 -0.21 -2.27 3.93
C SER A 24 -0.22 -2.64 5.42
N GLN A 25 0.96 -2.84 6.01
CA GLN A 25 1.09 -3.16 7.43
C GLN A 25 0.53 -2.07 8.34
N ARG A 26 0.76 -0.79 8.02
CA ARG A 26 0.21 0.35 8.77
C ARG A 26 -1.32 0.35 8.75
N VAL A 27 -1.93 0.14 7.58
CA VAL A 27 -3.39 0.10 7.44
C VAL A 27 -3.97 -1.08 8.21
N GLU A 28 -3.41 -2.28 8.04
CA GLU A 28 -3.85 -3.49 8.75
C GLU A 28 -3.76 -3.31 10.27
N PHE A 29 -2.64 -2.78 10.77
CA PHE A 29 -2.44 -2.52 12.18
C PHE A 29 -3.44 -1.50 12.74
N LEU A 30 -3.65 -0.38 12.04
CA LEU A 30 -4.63 0.64 12.45
C LEU A 30 -6.05 0.09 12.47
N CYS A 31 -6.46 -0.69 11.46
CA CYS A 31 -7.75 -1.37 11.47
C CYS A 31 -7.88 -2.30 12.68
N GLY A 32 -6.84 -3.09 12.98
CA GLY A 32 -6.83 -3.96 14.15
C GLY A 32 -6.92 -3.21 15.47
N LEU A 33 -6.31 -2.01 15.60
CA LEU A 33 -6.48 -1.17 16.79
C LEU A 33 -7.90 -0.62 16.91
N LEU A 34 -8.49 -0.17 15.81
CA LEU A 34 -9.86 0.35 15.80
C LEU A 34 -10.88 -0.74 16.17
N ASP A 35 -10.66 -1.99 15.77
CA ASP A 35 -11.52 -3.12 16.15
C ASP A 35 -11.51 -3.41 17.66
N LEU A 36 -10.50 -2.95 18.40
CA LEU A 36 -10.40 -3.08 19.86
C LEU A 36 -11.05 -1.92 20.62
N CYS A 37 -11.37 -0.82 19.95
CA CYS A 37 -11.96 0.36 20.56
C CYS A 37 -13.44 0.18 20.89
N ILE A 38 -13.90 0.84 21.95
CA ILE A 38 -15.34 0.89 22.28
C ILE A 38 -16.07 1.94 21.43
N PRO A 39 -17.41 1.90 21.30
CA PRO A 39 -18.14 2.82 20.42
C PRO A 39 -17.92 4.32 20.69
N LEU A 40 -17.73 4.72 21.95
CA LEU A 40 -17.44 6.11 22.30
C LEU A 40 -16.05 6.56 21.81
N GLU A 41 -15.06 5.69 21.92
CA GLU A 41 -13.70 5.95 21.44
C GLU A 41 -13.70 6.05 19.91
N LEU A 42 -14.40 5.14 19.23
CA LEU A 42 -14.55 5.19 17.78
C LEU A 42 -15.22 6.49 17.32
N ARG A 43 -16.24 6.97 18.04
CA ARG A 43 -16.90 8.25 17.74
C ARG A 43 -15.94 9.42 17.86
N PHE A 44 -15.12 9.45 18.91
CA PHE A 44 -14.11 10.48 19.12
C PHE A 44 -13.00 10.42 18.06
N LEU A 45 -12.45 9.23 17.80
CA LEU A 45 -11.42 9.01 16.78
C LEU A 45 -11.93 9.38 15.38
N GLY A 46 -13.20 9.10 15.07
CA GLY A 46 -13.85 9.54 13.84
C GLY A 46 -13.76 11.05 13.64
N SER A 47 -14.05 11.85 14.67
CA SER A 47 -13.90 13.32 14.60
C SER A 47 -12.45 13.76 14.40
N CYS A 48 -11.48 13.10 15.04
CA CYS A 48 -10.06 13.39 14.83
C CYS A 48 -9.61 13.07 13.40
N LEU A 49 -10.02 11.92 12.87
CA LEU A 49 -9.70 11.50 11.50
C LEU A 49 -10.34 12.42 10.47
N GLU A 50 -11.60 12.82 10.68
CA GLU A 50 -12.30 13.77 9.81
C GLU A 50 -11.58 15.12 9.77
N ASP A 51 -11.14 15.63 10.91
CA ASP A 51 -10.39 16.90 10.98
C ASP A 51 -9.06 16.86 10.23
N LEU A 52 -8.32 15.75 10.38
CA LEU A 52 -7.07 15.53 9.67
C LEU A 52 -7.28 15.41 8.15
N ALA A 53 -8.30 14.67 7.73
CA ALA A 53 -8.58 14.38 6.33
C ALA A 53 -9.26 15.55 5.58
N ARG A 54 -9.94 16.47 6.28
CA ARG A 54 -10.72 17.57 5.68
C ARG A 54 -9.92 18.43 4.71
N LYS A 55 -8.60 18.52 4.91
CA LYS A 55 -7.68 19.33 4.09
C LYS A 55 -7.67 18.90 2.62
N ASP A 56 -7.86 17.61 2.36
CA ASP A 56 -7.71 17.03 1.03
C ASP A 56 -9.06 16.80 0.31
N TYR A 57 -10.19 17.14 0.95
CA TYR A 57 -11.53 16.83 0.43
C TYR A 57 -11.78 17.43 -0.95
N HIS A 58 -11.40 18.69 -1.15
CA HIS A 58 -11.60 19.34 -2.44
C HIS A 58 -10.78 18.70 -3.55
N ALA A 59 -9.54 18.31 -3.26
CA ALA A 59 -8.65 17.69 -4.24
C ALA A 59 -9.09 16.26 -4.61
N LEU A 60 -9.70 15.54 -3.68
CA LEU A 60 -10.10 14.14 -3.86
C LEU A 60 -11.54 13.96 -4.33
N ARG A 61 -12.35 15.01 -4.36
CA ARG A 61 -13.79 14.94 -4.66
C ARG A 61 -14.12 14.22 -5.95
N ASP A 62 -13.44 14.55 -7.05
CA ASP A 62 -13.71 13.90 -8.34
C ASP A 62 -13.33 12.42 -8.33
N SER A 63 -12.25 12.07 -7.62
CA SER A 63 -11.83 10.70 -7.42
C SER A 63 -12.82 9.92 -6.56
N GLU A 64 -13.38 10.54 -5.53
CA GLU A 64 -14.42 9.97 -4.67
C GLU A 64 -15.71 9.69 -5.44
N ILE A 65 -16.13 10.61 -6.32
CA ILE A 65 -17.30 10.40 -7.19
C ILE A 65 -17.09 9.16 -8.07
N ARG A 66 -15.93 9.04 -8.72
CA ARG A 66 -15.60 7.87 -9.55
C ARG A 66 -15.48 6.58 -8.73
N ALA A 67 -14.89 6.66 -7.52
CA ALA A 67 -14.74 5.53 -6.61
C ALA A 67 -16.08 4.94 -6.17
N ASN A 68 -17.16 5.73 -6.23
CA ASN A 68 -18.50 5.31 -5.85
C ASN A 68 -19.43 5.04 -7.05
N ASN A 69 -18.89 5.07 -8.27
CA ASN A 69 -19.63 4.76 -9.50
C ASN A 69 -19.19 3.40 -10.08
N PRO A 70 -20.05 2.36 -10.03
CA PRO A 70 -19.73 1.02 -10.56
C PRO A 70 -19.30 1.00 -12.02
N ALA A 71 -19.83 1.91 -12.86
CA ALA A 71 -19.49 1.96 -14.28
C ALA A 71 -18.04 2.43 -14.50
N ASP A 72 -17.60 3.44 -13.76
CA ASP A 72 -16.24 3.95 -13.83
C ASP A 72 -15.24 2.90 -13.34
N LEU A 73 -15.57 2.21 -12.24
CA LEU A 73 -14.75 1.12 -11.70
C LEU A 73 -14.66 -0.09 -12.65
N GLY A 74 -15.72 -0.38 -13.40
CA GLY A 74 -15.75 -1.48 -14.37
C GLY A 74 -14.73 -1.33 -15.49
N SER A 75 -14.21 -0.12 -15.72
CA SER A 75 -13.14 0.14 -16.69
C SER A 75 -11.73 -0.22 -16.18
N LEU A 76 -11.55 -0.36 -14.86
CA LEU A 76 -10.25 -0.59 -14.21
C LEU A 76 -9.92 -2.08 -14.11
N THR A 77 -9.65 -2.75 -15.23
CA THR A 77 -9.49 -4.22 -15.29
C THR A 77 -8.05 -4.70 -15.39
N ASN A 78 -7.13 -3.89 -15.93
CA ASN A 78 -5.75 -4.29 -16.14
C ASN A 78 -4.85 -3.90 -14.96
N LEU A 79 -4.71 -4.76 -13.96
CA LEU A 79 -3.89 -4.48 -12.77
C LEU A 79 -2.37 -4.44 -13.05
N THR A 80 -1.91 -4.86 -14.24
CA THR A 80 -0.47 -4.78 -14.61
C THR A 80 -0.08 -3.33 -14.90
N ASP A 81 -1.03 -2.51 -15.35
CA ASP A 81 -0.87 -1.09 -15.58
C ASP A 81 -0.78 -0.34 -14.23
N GLU A 82 0.34 0.34 -14.02
CA GLU A 82 0.62 1.15 -12.82
C GLU A 82 -0.45 2.22 -12.59
N VAL A 83 -0.99 2.82 -13.67
CA VAL A 83 -2.02 3.86 -13.59
C VAL A 83 -3.35 3.27 -13.11
N VAL A 84 -3.72 2.10 -13.64
CA VAL A 84 -4.94 1.39 -13.21
C VAL A 84 -4.81 0.97 -11.75
N ARG A 85 -3.66 0.42 -11.36
CA ARG A 85 -3.36 0.03 -9.98
C ARG A 85 -3.45 1.21 -9.01
N SER A 86 -2.88 2.35 -9.40
CA SER A 86 -2.96 3.61 -8.66
C SER A 86 -4.42 4.09 -8.51
N LYS A 87 -5.21 4.04 -9.58
CA LYS A 87 -6.64 4.39 -9.54
C LYS A 87 -7.44 3.45 -8.65
N LEU A 88 -7.13 2.15 -8.62
CA LEU A 88 -7.78 1.18 -7.74
C LEU A 88 -7.46 1.43 -6.27
N LEU A 89 -6.21 1.79 -5.93
CA LEU A 89 -5.81 2.16 -4.58
C LEU A 89 -6.58 3.39 -4.10
N VAL A 90 -6.63 4.44 -4.92
CA VAL A 90 -7.40 5.66 -4.62
C VAL A 90 -8.88 5.35 -4.50
N SER A 91 -9.42 4.50 -5.38
CA SER A 91 -10.83 4.10 -5.34
C SER A 91 -11.18 3.35 -4.06
N LEU A 92 -10.34 2.42 -3.61
CA LEU A 92 -10.53 1.72 -2.32
C LEU A 92 -10.43 2.65 -1.11
N ALA A 93 -9.59 3.70 -1.18
CA ALA A 93 -9.45 4.69 -0.12
C ALA A 93 -10.69 5.59 0.03
N LEU A 94 -11.39 5.85 -1.08
CA LEU A 94 -12.51 6.80 -1.17
C LEU A 94 -13.88 6.11 -1.36
N LEU A 95 -13.91 4.78 -1.30
CA LEU A 95 -15.13 4.00 -1.41
C LEU A 95 -16.02 4.21 -0.18
N ALA A 96 -17.30 4.53 -0.39
CA ALA A 96 -18.24 4.68 0.71
C ALA A 96 -18.47 3.34 1.42
N SER A 97 -18.59 3.41 2.75
CA SER A 97 -18.62 2.23 3.62
C SER A 97 -19.81 1.27 3.38
N ASP A 98 -20.88 1.78 2.79
CA ASP A 98 -22.14 1.09 2.50
C ASP A 98 -22.34 0.77 1.01
N ASN A 99 -21.44 1.23 0.13
CA ASN A 99 -21.55 1.01 -1.32
C ASN A 99 -21.14 -0.42 -1.73
N ARG A 100 -22.05 -1.36 -1.48
CA ARG A 100 -21.87 -2.80 -1.79
C ARG A 100 -21.72 -3.08 -3.28
N GLU A 101 -22.33 -2.27 -4.14
CA GLU A 101 -22.30 -2.47 -5.58
C GLU A 101 -20.91 -2.18 -6.15
N ALA A 102 -20.36 -1.01 -5.84
CA ALA A 102 -19.00 -0.63 -6.22
C ALA A 102 -17.94 -1.58 -5.61
N ALA A 103 -18.11 -1.97 -4.34
CA ALA A 103 -17.28 -2.99 -3.71
C ALA A 103 -17.33 -4.34 -4.46
N GLY A 104 -18.51 -4.70 -4.99
CA GLY A 104 -18.69 -5.90 -5.81
C GLY A 104 -17.90 -5.85 -7.12
N VAL A 105 -17.85 -4.69 -7.79
CA VAL A 105 -17.03 -4.49 -8.99
C VAL A 105 -15.55 -4.64 -8.64
N LEU A 106 -15.07 -3.93 -7.62
CA LEU A 106 -13.68 -4.01 -7.15
C LEU A 106 -13.30 -5.43 -6.74
N CYS A 107 -14.18 -6.15 -6.05
CA CYS A 107 -13.93 -7.53 -5.67
C CYS A 107 -13.71 -8.40 -6.89
N ARG A 108 -14.58 -8.32 -7.91
CA ARG A 108 -14.43 -9.11 -9.14
C ARG A 108 -13.12 -8.78 -9.87
N THR A 109 -12.77 -7.49 -9.95
CA THR A 109 -11.50 -7.02 -10.51
C THR A 109 -10.30 -7.63 -9.77
N LEU A 110 -10.31 -7.62 -8.44
CA LEU A 110 -9.22 -8.16 -7.61
C LEU A 110 -9.15 -9.69 -7.59
N THR A 111 -10.27 -10.39 -7.83
CA THR A 111 -10.35 -11.86 -7.76
C THR A 111 -10.42 -12.54 -9.13
N HIS A 112 -10.26 -11.82 -10.24
CA HIS A 112 -10.19 -12.42 -11.57
C HIS A 112 -8.77 -12.98 -11.83
N ILE A 113 -8.50 -14.12 -11.21
CA ILE A 113 -7.17 -14.67 -10.87
C ILE A 113 -6.39 -15.24 -12.07
N ASP A 114 -7.05 -15.71 -13.12
CA ASP A 114 -6.35 -16.30 -14.28
C ASP A 114 -5.47 -15.27 -15.04
N SER A 115 -5.77 -13.97 -14.91
CA SER A 115 -4.90 -12.89 -15.38
C SER A 115 -3.88 -12.44 -14.31
N ILE A 116 -4.21 -12.63 -13.03
CA ILE A 116 -3.44 -12.16 -11.86
C ILE A 116 -2.31 -13.13 -11.43
N ILE A 117 -2.35 -14.38 -11.85
CA ILE A 117 -1.29 -15.34 -11.52
C ILE A 117 -0.26 -15.45 -12.64
N ASP A 118 -0.70 -15.55 -13.90
CA ASP A 118 0.17 -15.80 -15.06
C ASP A 118 1.03 -14.57 -15.44
N ASN A 119 0.55 -13.34 -15.22
CA ASN A 119 1.31 -12.12 -15.54
C ASN A 119 2.21 -11.62 -14.39
N TYR A 120 1.92 -12.01 -13.14
CA TYR A 120 2.52 -11.38 -11.94
C TYR A 120 3.71 -12.15 -11.38
N GLY A 121 3.93 -13.40 -11.82
CA GLY A 121 5.15 -14.13 -11.49
C GLY A 121 6.43 -13.41 -11.96
N LEU A 122 6.33 -12.58 -13.01
CA LEU A 122 7.43 -11.77 -13.52
C LEU A 122 7.49 -10.36 -12.89
N GLN A 123 6.35 -9.77 -12.51
CA GLN A 123 6.26 -8.37 -12.04
C GLN A 123 6.22 -8.18 -10.50
N LEU A 124 5.87 -9.20 -9.71
CA LEU A 124 5.91 -9.12 -8.23
C LEU A 124 7.35 -9.08 -7.68
N ASN A 125 8.36 -9.35 -8.51
CA ASN A 125 9.76 -9.21 -8.15
C ASN A 125 10.21 -7.74 -8.08
N ASP A 126 9.47 -6.83 -8.70
CA ASP A 126 9.63 -5.39 -8.46
C ASP A 126 8.94 -5.07 -7.13
N GLY A 127 9.72 -4.88 -6.06
CA GLY A 127 9.21 -4.71 -4.70
C GLY A 127 8.12 -3.64 -4.59
N ARG A 128 8.16 -2.61 -5.43
CA ARG A 128 7.13 -1.57 -5.52
C ARG A 128 5.77 -2.12 -5.97
N THR A 129 5.77 -2.94 -7.01
CA THR A 129 4.54 -3.56 -7.53
C THR A 129 3.96 -4.51 -6.49
N GLY A 130 4.79 -5.33 -5.85
CA GLY A 130 4.37 -6.21 -4.75
C GLY A 130 3.70 -5.47 -3.59
N ASP A 131 4.25 -4.32 -3.17
CA ASP A 131 3.70 -3.49 -2.11
C ASP A 131 2.32 -2.91 -2.45
N GLU A 132 2.12 -2.47 -3.68
CA GLU A 132 0.83 -1.94 -4.15
C GLU A 132 -0.24 -3.03 -4.19
N PHE A 133 0.12 -4.26 -4.61
CA PHE A 133 -0.77 -5.42 -4.52
C PHE A 133 -1.16 -5.73 -3.08
N PHE A 134 -0.18 -5.81 -2.17
CA PHE A 134 -0.52 -6.03 -0.77
C PHE A 134 -1.43 -4.96 -0.22
N LEU A 135 -1.17 -3.68 -0.54
CA LEU A 135 -2.02 -2.61 -0.07
C LEU A 135 -3.45 -2.72 -0.63
N LEU A 136 -3.63 -3.03 -1.92
CA LEU A 136 -4.94 -3.27 -2.54
C LEU A 136 -5.73 -4.35 -1.77
N PHE A 137 -5.12 -5.51 -1.56
CA PHE A 137 -5.78 -6.63 -0.89
C PHE A 137 -6.00 -6.35 0.61
N THR A 138 -5.05 -5.73 1.29
CA THR A 138 -5.20 -5.32 2.70
C THR A 138 -6.35 -4.34 2.86
N MET A 139 -6.45 -3.31 2.01
CA MET A 139 -7.57 -2.36 2.06
C MET A 139 -8.89 -3.07 1.79
N ALA A 140 -9.00 -3.87 0.71
CA ALA A 140 -10.24 -4.56 0.35
C ALA A 140 -10.71 -5.57 1.41
N THR A 141 -9.80 -6.30 2.06
CA THR A 141 -10.14 -7.29 3.11
C THR A 141 -10.63 -6.64 4.40
N ASN A 142 -10.20 -5.42 4.71
CA ASN A 142 -10.62 -4.66 5.88
C ASN A 142 -11.82 -3.74 5.61
N HIS A 143 -12.03 -3.32 4.35
CA HIS A 143 -13.03 -2.31 4.00
C HIS A 143 -14.48 -2.72 4.33
N PRO A 144 -15.29 -1.89 5.03
CA PRO A 144 -16.64 -2.23 5.47
C PRO A 144 -17.64 -2.46 4.33
N ALA A 145 -17.38 -1.90 3.14
CA ALA A 145 -18.21 -2.11 1.94
C ALA A 145 -18.20 -3.55 1.41
N PHE A 146 -17.22 -4.36 1.78
CA PHE A 146 -17.12 -5.73 1.31
C PHE A 146 -17.90 -6.66 2.22
N SER A 147 -18.68 -7.57 1.63
CA SER A 147 -19.35 -8.64 2.36
C SER A 147 -18.33 -9.60 2.97
N PHE A 148 -18.77 -10.34 4.00
CA PHE A 148 -17.95 -11.36 4.62
C PHE A 148 -17.38 -12.36 3.60
N HIS A 149 -18.21 -12.81 2.65
CA HIS A 149 -17.80 -13.75 1.61
C HIS A 149 -16.70 -13.17 0.71
N GLN A 150 -16.90 -11.94 0.21
CA GLN A 150 -15.89 -11.25 -0.62
C GLN A 150 -14.56 -11.10 0.14
N LYS A 151 -14.62 -10.67 1.40
CA LYS A 151 -13.42 -10.57 2.26
C LYS A 151 -12.72 -11.91 2.43
N GLN A 152 -13.46 -13.02 2.55
CA GLN A 152 -12.87 -14.35 2.68
C GLN A 152 -12.13 -14.78 1.40
N VAL A 153 -12.70 -14.51 0.22
CA VAL A 153 -12.04 -14.77 -1.07
C VAL A 153 -10.76 -13.94 -1.18
N LEU A 154 -10.83 -12.63 -0.92
CA LEU A 154 -9.67 -11.73 -0.99
C LEU A 154 -8.55 -12.12 -0.02
N ARG A 155 -8.87 -12.64 1.17
CA ARG A 155 -7.85 -13.14 2.12
C ARG A 155 -7.13 -14.38 1.60
N LYS A 156 -7.83 -15.26 0.90
CA LYS A 156 -7.18 -16.42 0.24
C LYS A 156 -6.20 -15.95 -0.82
N GLU A 157 -6.59 -14.98 -1.64
CA GLU A 157 -5.70 -14.39 -2.65
C GLU A 157 -4.48 -13.70 -2.05
N LEU A 158 -4.66 -12.91 -0.98
CA LEU A 158 -3.54 -12.28 -0.26
C LEU A 158 -2.53 -13.33 0.22
N ALA A 159 -2.98 -14.44 0.81
CA ALA A 159 -2.11 -15.50 1.29
C ALA A 159 -1.33 -16.17 0.14
N HIS A 160 -1.95 -16.35 -1.02
CA HIS A 160 -1.28 -16.86 -2.22
C HIS A 160 -0.19 -15.90 -2.73
N ILE A 161 -0.44 -14.58 -2.70
CA ILE A 161 0.55 -13.57 -3.08
C ILE A 161 1.75 -13.58 -2.09
N GLN A 162 1.48 -13.64 -0.79
CA GLN A 162 2.51 -13.70 0.27
C GLN A 162 3.41 -14.94 0.16
N ALA A 163 2.80 -16.12 -0.07
CA ALA A 163 3.54 -17.37 -0.21
C ALA A 163 4.52 -17.34 -1.39
N ARG A 164 4.14 -16.71 -2.52
CA ARG A 164 5.01 -16.58 -3.70
C ARG A 164 6.19 -15.64 -3.47
N GLN A 165 5.98 -14.51 -2.78
CA GLN A 165 7.08 -13.59 -2.46
C GLN A 165 8.10 -14.19 -1.48
N SER A 166 7.64 -15.05 -0.57
CA SER A 166 8.53 -15.78 0.33
C SER A 166 9.34 -16.86 -0.41
N ALA A 167 8.76 -17.48 -1.44
CA ALA A 167 9.44 -18.49 -2.26
C ALA A 167 10.51 -17.90 -3.18
N THR A 168 10.29 -16.72 -3.78
CA THR A 168 11.28 -16.04 -4.63
C THR A 168 12.50 -15.54 -3.84
N SER A 169 12.29 -15.14 -2.58
CA SER A 169 13.38 -14.75 -1.66
C SER A 169 14.30 -15.92 -1.29
N ALA A 170 13.81 -17.17 -1.34
CA ALA A 170 14.60 -18.37 -1.05
C ALA A 170 15.44 -18.88 -2.24
N SER A 171 15.14 -18.45 -3.48
CA SER A 171 15.82 -18.91 -4.70
C SER A 171 17.10 -18.13 -5.08
N HIS A 172 17.48 -17.08 -4.34
CA HIS A 172 18.68 -16.29 -4.63
C HIS A 172 19.95 -16.71 -3.84
N THR A 173 19.89 -17.81 -3.08
CA THR A 173 21.07 -18.42 -2.44
C THR A 173 21.20 -19.89 -2.82
N THR A 174 21.63 -20.19 -4.04
CA THR A 174 22.26 -21.49 -4.34
C THR A 174 23.30 -21.32 -5.44
N THR A 175 24.48 -20.79 -5.09
CA THR A 175 25.72 -21.20 -5.74
C THR A 175 26.09 -22.58 -5.17
N PRO A 176 26.16 -23.65 -5.98
CA PRO A 176 26.69 -24.92 -5.50
C PRO A 176 28.22 -24.82 -5.52
N ASN A 177 28.81 -24.27 -4.46
CA ASN A 177 30.23 -24.43 -4.24
C ASN A 177 30.46 -25.80 -3.59
N ILE A 178 30.59 -26.82 -4.45
CA ILE A 178 31.22 -28.08 -4.07
C ILE A 178 32.67 -27.76 -3.77
N LEU A 179 33.13 -27.93 -2.53
CA LEU A 179 34.48 -28.34 -2.17
C LEU A 179 34.52 -28.72 -0.66
N THR A 180 34.37 -30.03 -0.46
CA THR A 180 35.15 -30.93 0.41
C THR A 180 35.75 -30.39 1.73
N ALA A 181 35.35 -31.05 2.81
CA ALA A 181 35.88 -30.92 4.16
C ALA A 181 37.34 -31.39 4.32
N THR A 182 38.11 -30.68 5.15
CA THR A 182 39.21 -31.29 5.92
C THR A 182 39.32 -30.63 7.30
N VAL A 183 39.34 -31.50 8.32
CA VAL A 183 39.51 -31.24 9.75
C VAL A 183 40.98 -30.96 10.06
N THR A 184 41.29 -29.90 10.83
CA THR A 184 42.50 -29.85 11.67
C THR A 184 42.31 -28.95 12.91
N THR A 185 42.51 -29.54 14.08
CA THR A 185 42.71 -28.95 15.41
C THR A 185 44.04 -28.20 15.53
N THR A 186 44.08 -27.04 16.21
CA THR A 186 45.12 -26.67 17.20
C THR A 186 44.79 -25.39 17.99
N THR A 187 45.41 -25.33 19.17
CA THR A 187 45.22 -24.56 20.40
C THR A 187 45.80 -23.13 20.40
N THR A 188 45.54 -22.38 21.50
CA THR A 188 46.26 -21.19 22.05
C THR A 188 46.05 -19.85 21.31
N THR A 189 45.89 -18.65 21.90
CA THR A 189 46.09 -18.07 23.25
C THR A 189 45.51 -16.63 23.27
N VAL A 190 45.25 -16.10 24.48
CA VAL A 190 45.10 -14.69 24.96
C VAL A 190 45.21 -13.52 23.97
N THR A 191 44.39 -12.48 24.14
CA THR A 191 44.80 -11.10 24.59
C THR A 191 43.61 -10.13 24.58
N SER A 192 43.50 -9.35 25.66
CA SER A 192 42.53 -8.27 25.92
C SER A 192 42.71 -7.03 25.04
N SER A 193 41.65 -6.24 24.84
CA SER A 193 41.69 -4.79 25.10
C SER A 193 40.33 -4.10 24.91
N ASN A 194 39.98 -3.30 25.91
CA ASN A 194 38.91 -2.33 25.94
C ASN A 194 39.17 -1.18 24.95
N VAL A 195 38.11 -0.61 24.36
CA VAL A 195 38.01 0.85 24.21
C VAL A 195 36.56 1.33 24.21
N SER A 196 36.31 2.21 25.16
CA SER A 196 35.14 3.04 25.40
C SER A 196 35.17 4.32 24.55
N SER A 197 34.01 4.83 24.13
CA SER A 197 33.69 6.27 23.96
C SER A 197 32.29 6.39 23.31
N GLY A 198 31.45 7.37 23.56
CA GLY A 198 31.51 8.57 24.37
C GLY A 198 30.12 9.23 24.29
N CYS A 199 29.64 9.74 25.41
CA CYS A 199 28.40 10.48 25.55
C CYS A 199 28.54 11.87 24.89
N SER A 200 27.58 12.23 24.03
CA SER A 200 27.40 13.60 23.56
C SER A 200 25.92 13.97 23.62
N LYS A 201 25.62 14.84 24.58
CA LYS A 201 24.35 15.53 24.77
C LYS A 201 24.27 16.66 23.74
N SER A 202 23.25 16.67 22.87
CA SER A 202 22.89 17.85 22.09
C SER A 202 21.37 18.00 22.02
N THR A 203 20.88 19.06 22.64
CA THR A 203 19.59 19.70 22.37
C THR A 203 19.69 20.44 21.03
N LEU A 204 18.83 20.13 20.06
CA LEU A 204 18.51 21.08 19.00
C LEU A 204 17.09 20.89 18.46
N ARG A 205 16.49 22.04 18.16
CA ARG A 205 15.13 22.32 17.71
C ARG A 205 14.92 21.95 16.23
N THR A 206 13.67 21.61 15.92
CA THR A 206 12.81 22.00 14.78
C THR A 206 13.40 22.08 13.35
N ASP A 207 12.65 21.46 12.43
CA ASP A 207 12.63 21.56 10.96
C ASP A 207 13.58 20.69 10.12
N ALA A 208 13.07 19.54 9.69
CA ALA A 208 13.05 19.10 8.28
C ALA A 208 12.12 17.86 8.13
N PRO A 209 11.37 17.73 7.02
CA PRO A 209 10.45 16.63 6.81
C PRO A 209 11.22 15.33 6.57
N ILE A 210 10.81 14.28 7.27
CA ILE A 210 11.28 12.91 7.07
C ILE A 210 10.78 12.48 5.68
N THR A 211 11.57 12.78 4.65
CA THR A 211 11.35 12.26 3.30
C THR A 211 11.80 10.80 3.28
N SER A 212 11.05 9.98 2.54
CA SER A 212 11.38 8.59 2.20
C SER A 212 11.07 7.51 3.26
N VAL A 213 9.79 7.41 3.65
CA VAL A 213 9.19 6.09 3.91
C VAL A 213 8.05 5.90 2.92
N GLY A 214 8.03 4.77 2.22
CA GLY A 214 7.10 4.46 1.13
C GLY A 214 5.65 4.82 1.45
N ASN A 215 5.19 5.92 0.86
CA ASN A 215 3.79 6.30 0.86
C ASN A 215 3.18 5.81 -0.45
N SER A 216 3.00 4.49 -0.60
CA SER A 216 2.45 3.91 -1.82
C SER A 216 1.11 4.54 -2.21
N LEU A 217 0.31 4.98 -1.22
CA LEU A 217 -0.91 5.75 -1.47
C LEU A 217 -0.67 7.18 -1.96
N ALA A 218 0.34 7.89 -1.45
CA ALA A 218 0.70 9.22 -1.96
C ALA A 218 1.30 9.13 -3.38
N ASN A 219 2.09 8.09 -3.65
CA ASN A 219 2.58 7.80 -4.99
C ASN A 219 1.42 7.46 -5.93
N ALA A 220 0.46 6.64 -5.49
CA ALA A 220 -0.74 6.33 -6.26
C ALA A 220 -1.57 7.59 -6.57
N LEU A 221 -1.70 8.52 -5.62
CA LEU A 221 -2.35 9.81 -5.86
C LEU A 221 -1.65 10.61 -6.97
N ASN A 222 -0.33 10.76 -6.89
CA ASN A 222 0.44 11.48 -7.92
C ASN A 222 0.34 10.81 -9.30
N THR A 223 0.55 9.49 -9.38
CA THR A 223 0.45 8.73 -10.64
C THR A 223 -0.97 8.80 -11.23
N SER A 224 -2.01 8.78 -10.38
CA SER A 224 -3.39 8.91 -10.83
C SER A 224 -3.72 10.31 -11.38
N ALA A 225 -3.12 11.36 -10.82
CA ALA A 225 -3.38 12.75 -11.18
C ALA A 225 -2.75 13.13 -12.53
N HIS A 226 -1.51 12.71 -12.80
CA HIS A 226 -0.82 13.02 -14.06
C HIS A 226 -1.47 12.41 -15.30
N SER A 227 -2.23 11.32 -15.16
CA SER A 227 -3.04 10.74 -16.24
C SER A 227 -4.17 11.67 -16.71
N ILE A 228 -4.66 12.58 -15.86
CA ILE A 228 -5.74 13.53 -16.22
C ILE A 228 -5.18 14.67 -17.09
N GLU A 229 -3.98 15.18 -16.80
CA GLU A 229 -3.37 16.28 -17.56
C GLU A 229 -3.00 15.88 -19.00
N GLU A 230 -2.48 14.67 -19.21
CA GLU A 230 -2.07 14.23 -20.55
C GLU A 230 -3.28 14.03 -21.50
N SER A 231 -4.45 13.70 -20.95
CA SER A 231 -5.70 13.55 -21.71
C SER A 231 -6.30 14.87 -22.21
N LEU A 232 -5.90 16.03 -21.63
CA LEU A 232 -6.37 17.36 -22.04
C LEU A 232 -5.51 18.00 -23.15
N SER A 233 -4.39 17.38 -23.54
CA SER A 233 -3.42 17.94 -24.51
C SER A 233 -3.68 17.59 -25.99
N ARG A 234 -4.79 16.92 -26.35
CA ARG A 234 -5.11 16.64 -27.77
C ARG A 234 -6.51 17.11 -28.17
N ARG A 235 -6.71 18.42 -28.32
CA ARG A 235 -7.74 18.95 -29.24
C ARG A 235 -7.06 19.44 -30.52
N PRO A 236 -7.42 18.93 -31.72
CA PRO A 236 -6.95 19.53 -32.95
C PRO A 236 -7.68 20.87 -33.15
N SER A 237 -6.91 21.93 -33.32
CA SER A 237 -7.38 23.26 -33.69
C SER A 237 -8.08 23.19 -35.06
N GLY A 238 -9.41 23.34 -35.07
CA GLY A 238 -10.21 23.43 -36.29
C GLY A 238 -9.79 24.67 -37.10
N LYS A 239 -9.24 24.44 -38.29
CA LYS A 239 -8.99 25.51 -39.28
C LYS A 239 -10.26 25.72 -40.11
N HIS A 240 -10.71 26.97 -40.13
CA HIS A 240 -11.72 27.49 -41.04
C HIS A 240 -11.39 27.14 -42.51
N SER A 241 -12.40 26.74 -43.29
CA SER A 241 -12.36 26.97 -44.74
C SER A 241 -13.75 27.35 -45.26
N LYS A 242 -13.77 28.41 -46.07
CA LYS A 242 -14.94 29.12 -46.60
C LYS A 242 -15.70 28.26 -47.61
N GLY A 243 -17.01 28.53 -47.69
CA GLY A 243 -17.98 27.79 -48.47
C GLY A 243 -17.81 27.87 -49.99
N ASN A 244 -18.54 26.97 -50.65
CA ASN A 244 -18.97 27.12 -52.03
C ASN A 244 -20.44 26.69 -52.12
N ILE A 245 -21.28 27.61 -52.55
CA ILE A 245 -22.71 27.43 -52.86
C ILE A 245 -22.80 26.99 -54.31
N ILE A 246 -23.50 25.89 -54.59
CA ILE A 246 -24.03 25.58 -55.93
C ILE A 246 -25.49 25.09 -55.79
N GLN A 247 -26.39 26.03 -56.08
CA GLN A 247 -27.50 25.99 -57.04
C GLN A 247 -28.60 24.91 -56.94
N VAL A 248 -29.84 25.40 -56.79
CA VAL A 248 -31.00 25.04 -57.64
C VAL A 248 -31.57 26.34 -58.17
#